data_AF-A0A0M3PRX8-F1
#
_entry.id   AF-A0A0M3PRX8-F1
#
_cell.length_a   1.000
_cell.length_b   1.000
_cell.length_c   1.000
_cell.angle_alpha   90.00
_cell.angle_beta   90.00
_cell.angle_gamma   90.00
#
_symmetry.space_group_name_H-M   'P 1'
#
loop_
_entity.id
_entity.type
_entity.pdbx_description
1 polymer ?
#
loop_
_entity_poly.entity_id
_entity_poly.type
_entity_poly.pdbx_seq_one_letter_code
_entity_poly.pdbx_strand_id
1 'polypeptide(L)'
;MSKFSKDKLIHPYLDVDLEYYDLSVENRDATEDQVTIDAANAIKKHGVGVKCATITPDEARVEEFKLKKMWKSPNGTIRNILGGVIFREPIICKNVPRLVPGWTKPIIVGRHAFGDQYRATDFKFPGKGKLTMKFVGEDGKEIEYDVFDAPSAGVAMGMYNLDQIEE
;
A
#
# COMPACT_ATOMS: atom_id res chain seq x y z
N MET A 1 10.23 14.29 -2.63
CA MET A 1 10.26 15.50 -1.77
C MET A 1 9.89 16.73 -2.60
N SER A 2 9.15 17.71 -2.06
CA SER A 2 8.79 18.91 -2.81
C SER A 2 10.05 19.69 -3.22
N LYS A 3 9.97 20.42 -4.33
CA LYS A 3 11.07 21.29 -4.80
C LYS A 3 11.48 22.29 -3.71
N PHE A 4 10.50 22.92 -3.06
CA PHE A 4 10.73 23.87 -1.98
C PHE A 4 11.58 23.27 -0.85
N SER A 5 11.22 22.09 -0.35
CA SER A 5 11.96 21.46 0.76
C SER A 5 13.41 21.13 0.37
N LYS A 6 13.63 20.58 -0.83
CA LYS A 6 14.98 20.27 -1.32
C LYS A 6 15.86 21.52 -1.40
N ASP A 7 15.36 22.56 -2.08
CA ASP A 7 16.14 23.74 -2.41
C ASP A 7 16.38 24.67 -1.21
N LYS A 8 15.45 24.72 -0.24
CA LYS A 8 15.52 25.64 0.89
C LYS A 8 15.98 25.01 2.19
N LEU A 9 15.71 23.73 2.41
CA LEU A 9 15.89 23.09 3.72
C LEU A 9 16.92 21.95 3.69
N ILE A 10 17.31 21.42 2.52
CA ILE A 10 18.26 20.30 2.41
C ILE A 10 19.58 20.75 1.78
N HIS A 11 19.60 21.04 0.48
CA HIS A 11 20.85 21.31 -0.25
C HIS A 11 21.67 22.52 0.24
N PRO A 12 21.09 23.57 0.87
CA PRO A 12 21.90 24.62 1.48
C PRO A 12 22.75 24.15 2.67
N TYR A 13 22.44 22.98 3.25
CA TYR A 13 23.05 22.49 4.49
C TYR A 13 23.68 21.09 4.36
N LEU A 14 23.32 20.33 3.32
CA LEU A 14 23.76 18.96 3.10
C LEU A 14 24.13 18.74 1.63
N ASP A 15 25.37 18.29 1.41
CA ASP A 15 25.81 17.77 0.13
C ASP A 15 25.48 16.27 0.07
N VAL A 16 24.34 15.95 -0.55
CA VAL A 16 23.79 14.59 -0.65
C VAL A 16 23.24 14.37 -2.05
N ASP A 17 23.59 13.22 -2.63
CA ASP A 17 23.02 12.79 -3.90
C ASP A 17 21.63 12.18 -3.67
N LEU A 18 20.67 12.56 -4.52
CA LEU A 18 19.28 12.16 -4.43
C LEU A 18 18.87 11.48 -5.73
N GLU A 19 18.92 10.14 -5.76
CA GLU A 19 18.35 9.37 -6.87
C GLU A 19 16.83 9.59 -6.92
N TYR A 20 16.36 10.17 -8.03
CA TYR A 20 15.01 10.71 -8.13
C TYR A 20 14.11 9.85 -9.01
N TYR A 21 12.96 9.45 -8.46
CA TYR A 21 11.90 8.76 -9.16
C TYR A 21 10.61 9.59 -9.11
N ASP A 22 10.06 9.94 -10.27
CA ASP A 22 8.78 10.63 -10.33
C ASP A 22 7.61 9.64 -10.22
N LEU A 23 6.96 9.65 -9.05
CA LEU A 23 5.77 8.83 -8.79
C LEU A 23 4.45 9.60 -8.98
N SER A 24 4.48 10.70 -9.74
CA SER A 24 3.27 11.39 -10.21
C SER A 24 2.35 10.41 -10.95
N VAL A 25 1.03 10.65 -10.89
CA VAL A 25 0.05 9.73 -11.50
C VAL A 25 0.24 9.65 -13.02
N GLU A 26 0.65 10.74 -13.66
CA GLU A 26 0.92 10.84 -15.09
C GLU A 26 2.18 10.05 -15.48
N ASN A 27 3.29 10.19 -14.75
CA ASN A 27 4.51 9.44 -15.06
C ASN A 27 4.34 7.93 -14.78
N ARG A 28 3.57 7.59 -13.75
CA ARG A 28 3.17 6.21 -13.51
C ARG A 28 2.34 5.66 -14.67
N ASP A 29 1.36 6.41 -15.17
CA ASP A 29 0.57 5.97 -16.33
C ASP A 29 1.42 5.81 -17.61
N ALA A 30 2.33 6.76 -17.85
CA ALA A 30 3.24 6.72 -18.99
C ALA A 30 4.17 5.50 -18.97
N THR A 31 4.66 5.12 -17.78
CA THR A 31 5.60 3.99 -17.57
C THR A 31 4.91 2.66 -17.24
N GLU A 32 3.59 2.60 -17.35
CA GLU A 32 2.80 1.43 -16.95
C GLU A 32 3.04 0.97 -15.49
N ASP A 33 3.28 1.95 -14.62
CA ASP A 33 3.62 1.83 -13.21
C ASP A 33 4.98 1.18 -12.91
N GLN A 34 5.83 0.97 -13.93
CA GLN A 34 7.18 0.43 -13.78
C GLN A 34 8.05 1.32 -12.90
N VAL A 35 7.91 2.66 -12.99
CA VAL A 35 8.66 3.61 -12.14
C VAL A 35 8.45 3.37 -10.64
N THR A 36 7.29 2.87 -10.23
CA THR A 36 7.00 2.55 -8.83
C THR A 36 7.78 1.32 -8.37
N ILE A 37 7.93 0.32 -9.24
CA ILE A 37 8.72 -0.90 -8.98
C ILE A 37 10.20 -0.56 -8.93
N ASP A 38 10.69 0.24 -9.88
CA ASP A 38 12.08 0.67 -9.95
C ASP A 38 12.47 1.47 -8.70
N ALA A 39 11.61 2.40 -8.27
CA ALA A 39 11.80 3.15 -7.03
C ALA A 39 11.87 2.24 -5.79
N ALA A 40 11.03 1.21 -5.72
CA ALA A 40 11.07 0.25 -4.60
C ALA A 40 12.37 -0.55 -4.59
N ASN A 41 12.84 -1.02 -5.76
CA ASN A 41 14.10 -1.75 -5.87
C ASN A 41 15.32 -0.85 -5.57
N ALA A 42 15.28 0.43 -5.93
CA ALA A 42 16.30 1.40 -5.55
C ALA A 42 16.36 1.57 -4.03
N ILE A 43 15.21 1.66 -3.35
CA ILE A 43 15.17 1.69 -1.89
C ILE A 43 15.76 0.40 -1.31
N LYS A 44 15.44 -0.77 -1.88
CA LYS A 44 16.02 -2.05 -1.44
C LYS A 44 17.55 -2.07 -1.59
N LYS A 45 18.08 -1.52 -2.69
CA LYS A 45 19.52 -1.40 -2.96
C LYS A 45 20.23 -0.42 -2.02
N HIS A 46 19.63 0.74 -1.76
CA HIS A 46 20.25 1.84 -1.01
C HIS A 46 19.92 1.85 0.49
N GLY A 47 18.90 1.09 0.92
CA GLY A 47 18.47 0.95 2.30
C GLY A 47 17.55 2.06 2.84
N VAL A 48 17.53 3.24 2.20
CA VAL A 48 16.76 4.40 2.66
C VAL A 48 16.00 5.05 1.50
N GLY A 49 14.75 5.45 1.75
CA GLY A 49 13.92 6.17 0.78
C GLY A 49 13.09 7.27 1.42
N VAL A 50 12.87 8.37 0.70
CA VAL A 50 11.97 9.46 1.11
C VAL A 50 10.91 9.72 0.04
N LYS A 51 9.65 9.48 0.41
CA LYS A 51 8.53 9.49 -0.55
C LYS A 51 7.55 10.63 -0.28
N CYS A 52 7.12 11.30 -1.35
CA CYS A 52 5.98 12.22 -1.31
C CYS A 52 4.63 11.48 -1.29
N ALA A 53 3.58 12.14 -0.83
CA ALA A 53 2.22 11.67 -1.03
C ALA A 53 1.91 11.51 -2.53
N THR A 54 1.12 10.49 -2.88
CA THR A 54 0.81 10.12 -4.26
C THR A 54 -0.67 9.76 -4.37
N ILE A 55 -1.25 10.02 -5.55
CA ILE A 55 -2.63 9.63 -5.86
C ILE A 55 -2.71 8.11 -6.02
N THR A 56 -3.71 7.50 -5.39
CA THR A 56 -4.22 6.16 -5.76
C THR A 56 -5.50 6.42 -6.52
N PRO A 57 -5.54 6.21 -7.84
CA PRO A 57 -6.68 6.63 -8.65
C PRO A 57 -7.91 5.76 -8.34
N ASP A 58 -9.05 6.41 -8.20
CA ASP A 58 -10.40 5.84 -8.29
C ASP A 58 -10.99 6.13 -9.70
N GLU A 59 -12.25 5.78 -9.95
CA GLU A 59 -12.90 6.03 -11.24
C GLU A 59 -12.86 7.51 -11.63
N ALA A 60 -13.09 8.41 -10.67
CA ALA A 60 -13.07 9.85 -10.92
C ALA A 60 -11.67 10.34 -11.32
N ARG A 61 -10.62 9.82 -10.68
CA ARG A 61 -9.22 10.17 -11.02
C ARG A 61 -8.79 9.56 -12.36
N VAL A 62 -9.31 8.39 -12.72
CA VAL A 62 -9.08 7.81 -14.06
C VAL A 62 -9.65 8.74 -15.14
N GLU A 63 -10.86 9.27 -14.94
CA GLU A 63 -11.47 10.23 -15.87
C GLU A 63 -10.74 11.58 -15.88
N GLU A 64 -10.44 12.14 -14.71
CA GLU A 64 -9.78 13.44 -14.56
C GLU A 64 -8.41 13.48 -15.24
N PHE A 65 -7.59 12.45 -15.03
CA PHE A 65 -6.23 12.38 -15.56
C PHE A 65 -6.12 11.58 -16.87
N LYS A 66 -7.24 11.05 -17.39
CA LYS A 66 -7.31 10.22 -18.61
C LYS A 66 -6.35 9.02 -18.56
N LEU A 67 -6.34 8.33 -17.42
CA LEU A 67 -5.43 7.21 -17.17
C LEU A 67 -5.81 5.99 -18.02
N LYS A 68 -4.81 5.19 -18.42
CA LYS A 68 -5.02 3.93 -19.15
C LYS A 68 -5.86 2.93 -18.35
N LYS A 69 -5.67 2.90 -17.03
CA LYS A 69 -6.42 2.06 -16.09
C LYS A 69 -6.31 2.58 -14.66
N MET A 70 -7.10 1.98 -13.76
CA MET A 70 -7.00 2.20 -12.32
C MET A 70 -5.73 1.53 -11.77
N TRP A 71 -4.64 2.29 -11.67
CA TRP A 71 -3.37 1.79 -11.14
C TRP A 71 -3.45 1.50 -9.64
N LYS A 72 -2.72 0.47 -9.18
CA LYS A 72 -2.62 0.13 -7.75
C LYS A 72 -1.98 1.27 -6.95
N SER A 73 -2.15 1.25 -5.62
CA SER A 73 -1.51 2.28 -4.78
C SER A 73 0.02 2.15 -4.79
N PRO A 74 0.79 3.23 -5.05
CA PRO A 74 2.25 3.19 -4.98
C PRO A 74 2.76 2.77 -3.61
N ASN A 75 2.06 3.19 -2.56
CA ASN A 75 2.40 2.81 -1.20
C ASN A 75 2.22 1.30 -1.01
N GLY A 76 1.19 0.69 -1.60
CA GLY A 76 0.96 -0.75 -1.56
C GLY A 76 2.03 -1.51 -2.33
N THR A 77 2.34 -1.08 -3.55
CA THR A 77 3.39 -1.70 -4.38
C THR A 77 4.75 -1.66 -3.69
N ILE A 78 5.19 -0.50 -3.19
CA ILE A 78 6.48 -0.36 -2.50
C ILE A 78 6.54 -1.25 -1.24
N ARG A 79 5.47 -1.27 -0.43
CA ARG A 79 5.42 -2.13 0.77
C ARG A 79 5.46 -3.62 0.44
N ASN A 80 4.81 -4.03 -0.64
CA ASN A 80 4.83 -5.43 -1.05
C ASN A 80 6.22 -5.88 -1.50
N ILE A 81 7.02 -4.98 -2.06
CA ILE A 81 8.39 -5.27 -2.52
C ILE A 81 9.39 -5.20 -1.35
N LEU A 82 9.25 -4.23 -0.45
CA LEU A 82 10.17 -4.02 0.66
C LEU A 82 9.83 -4.84 1.91
N GLY A 83 8.57 -5.25 2.08
CA GLY A 83 8.07 -5.84 3.31
C GLY A 83 8.03 -4.86 4.49
N GLY A 84 7.87 -5.42 5.70
CA GLY A 84 8.08 -4.70 6.96
C GLY A 84 6.84 -4.12 7.64
N VAL A 85 7.10 -3.27 8.63
CA VAL A 85 6.10 -2.65 9.53
C VAL A 85 6.12 -1.14 9.33
N ILE A 86 4.94 -0.54 9.22
CA ILE A 86 4.82 0.91 9.16
C ILE A 86 4.68 1.43 10.60
N PHE A 87 5.64 2.23 11.03
CA PHE A 87 5.53 2.97 12.28
C PHE A 87 4.93 4.35 12.00
N ARG A 88 3.91 4.73 12.78
CA ARG A 88 3.33 6.07 12.78
C ARG A 88 3.49 6.69 14.14
N GLU A 89 4.15 7.84 14.18
CA GLU A 89 4.38 8.62 15.39
C GLU A 89 3.81 10.04 15.21
N PRO A 90 3.07 10.58 16.20
CA PRO A 90 2.61 11.95 16.16
C PRO A 90 3.74 12.94 16.47
N ILE A 91 3.81 14.04 15.72
CA ILE A 91 4.65 15.20 16.07
C ILE A 91 3.91 16.00 17.14
N ILE A 92 4.44 16.04 18.38
CA ILE A 92 3.81 16.74 19.50
C ILE A 92 4.32 18.18 19.58
N CYS A 93 3.41 19.15 19.45
CA CYS A 93 3.69 20.57 19.64
C CYS A 93 3.10 21.07 20.96
N LYS A 94 3.89 21.78 21.77
CA LYS A 94 3.46 22.29 23.09
C LYS A 94 2.23 23.20 23.02
N ASN A 95 2.08 23.94 21.92
CA ASN A 95 1.02 24.92 21.69
C ASN A 95 -0.21 24.35 20.95
N VAL A 96 -0.24 23.05 20.66
CA VAL A 96 -1.38 22.40 20.00
C VAL A 96 -2.08 21.49 21.02
N PRO A 97 -3.35 21.77 21.40
CA PRO A 97 -4.05 21.00 22.41
C PRO A 97 -4.38 19.58 21.93
N ARG A 98 -4.47 18.65 22.87
CA ARG A 98 -4.77 17.24 22.61
C ARG A 98 -6.23 16.93 22.88
N LEU A 99 -6.84 16.10 22.04
CA LEU A 99 -8.24 15.70 22.19
C LEU A 99 -8.46 14.69 23.33
N VAL A 100 -7.50 13.79 23.55
CA VAL A 100 -7.60 12.78 24.63
C VAL A 100 -6.84 13.27 25.86
N PRO A 101 -7.52 13.59 26.97
CA PRO A 101 -6.86 13.98 28.20
C PRO A 101 -5.93 12.88 28.71
N GLY A 102 -4.75 13.25 29.22
CA GLY A 102 -3.78 12.31 29.80
C GLY A 102 -2.75 11.71 28.83
N TRP A 103 -2.93 11.84 27.51
CA TRP A 103 -1.92 11.40 26.53
C TRP A 103 -0.72 12.36 26.50
N THR A 104 0.20 12.20 27.44
CA THR A 104 1.35 13.09 27.64
C THR A 104 2.57 12.75 26.77
N LYS A 105 2.67 11.50 26.32
CA LYS A 105 3.76 10.97 25.49
C LYS A 105 3.23 10.51 24.12
N PRO A 106 4.08 10.43 23.08
CA PRO A 106 3.69 9.86 21.79
C PRO A 106 3.17 8.42 21.94
N ILE A 107 2.14 8.10 21.18
CA ILE A 107 1.67 6.72 20.98
C ILE A 107 2.06 6.33 19.57
N ILE A 108 2.89 5.28 19.45
CA ILE A 108 3.39 4.78 18.18
C ILE A 108 2.51 3.61 17.75
N VAL A 109 2.03 3.65 16.51
CA VAL A 109 1.29 2.53 15.90
C VAL A 109 2.22 1.79 14.96
N GLY A 110 2.57 0.55 15.31
CA GLY A 110 3.20 -0.40 14.41
C GLY A 110 2.12 -1.15 13.63
N ARG A 111 2.03 -0.90 12.32
CA ARG A 111 1.05 -1.52 11.44
C ARG A 111 1.71 -2.55 10.54
N HIS A 112 1.27 -3.80 10.63
CA HIS A 112 1.63 -4.86 9.69
C HIS A 112 1.21 -4.47 8.26
N ALA A 113 2.14 -4.54 7.31
CA ALA A 113 1.96 -4.02 5.96
C ALA A 113 1.73 -5.11 4.89
N PHE A 114 1.53 -6.37 5.29
CA PHE A 114 1.41 -7.51 4.39
C PHE A 114 0.10 -8.28 4.59
N GLY A 115 -0.42 -8.83 3.49
CA GLY A 115 -1.58 -9.73 3.47
C GLY A 115 -2.93 -9.03 3.71
N ASP A 116 -3.86 -9.80 4.27
CA ASP A 116 -5.20 -9.41 4.66
C ASP A 116 -6.00 -8.74 3.52
N GLN A 117 -6.96 -7.87 3.85
CA GLN A 117 -7.79 -7.15 2.88
C GLN A 117 -6.98 -6.36 1.84
N TYR A 118 -5.70 -6.04 2.10
CA TYR A 118 -4.86 -5.30 1.16
C TYR A 118 -4.38 -6.13 -0.03
N ARG A 119 -4.42 -7.47 0.09
CA ARG A 119 -4.11 -8.43 -0.97
C ARG A 119 -5.23 -9.44 -1.17
N ALA A 120 -6.42 -9.12 -0.69
CA ALA A 120 -7.59 -9.96 -0.88
C ALA A 120 -7.97 -10.03 -2.36
N THR A 121 -8.61 -11.14 -2.72
CA THR A 121 -9.35 -11.26 -3.97
C THR A 121 -10.82 -11.13 -3.65
N ASP A 122 -11.50 -10.21 -4.31
CA ASP A 122 -12.94 -10.01 -4.18
C ASP A 122 -13.62 -10.09 -5.54
N PHE A 123 -14.89 -10.47 -5.52
CA PHE A 123 -15.72 -10.52 -6.72
C PHE A 123 -17.20 -10.42 -6.37
N LYS A 124 -18.00 -10.04 -7.38
CA LYS A 124 -19.46 -10.10 -7.32
C LYS A 124 -19.95 -11.44 -7.87
N PHE A 125 -20.75 -12.17 -7.11
CA PHE A 125 -21.44 -13.36 -7.61
C PHE A 125 -22.87 -13.00 -8.08
N PRO A 126 -23.34 -13.56 -9.20
CA PRO A 126 -24.51 -13.04 -9.91
C PRO A 126 -25.86 -13.55 -9.38
N GLY A 127 -25.91 -14.54 -8.49
CA GLY A 127 -27.16 -15.15 -8.06
C GLY A 127 -26.98 -16.23 -7.01
N LYS A 128 -28.05 -17.02 -6.79
CA LYS A 128 -28.07 -18.14 -5.85
C LYS A 128 -26.95 -19.13 -6.17
N GLY A 129 -26.21 -19.57 -5.16
CA GLY A 129 -25.09 -20.48 -5.34
C GLY A 129 -24.43 -20.86 -4.02
N LYS A 130 -23.31 -21.58 -4.11
CA LYS A 130 -22.50 -21.97 -2.96
C LYS A 130 -21.12 -21.33 -3.07
N LEU A 131 -20.67 -20.70 -2.00
CA LEU A 131 -19.31 -20.18 -1.87
C LEU A 131 -18.50 -21.20 -1.06
N THR A 132 -17.39 -21.66 -1.62
CA THR A 132 -16.42 -22.51 -0.93
C THR A 132 -15.05 -21.84 -0.90
N MET A 133 -14.23 -22.20 0.09
CA MET A 133 -12.83 -21.80 0.20
C MET A 133 -11.98 -23.07 0.11
N LYS A 134 -11.08 -23.10 -0.87
CA LYS A 134 -10.30 -24.29 -1.20
C LYS A 134 -8.80 -23.98 -1.22
N PHE A 135 -8.03 -24.81 -0.54
CA PHE A 135 -6.56 -24.86 -0.61
C PHE A 135 -6.14 -26.15 -1.33
N VAL A 136 -5.23 -26.03 -2.30
CA VAL A 136 -4.64 -27.16 -3.02
C VAL A 136 -3.15 -27.14 -2.75
N GLY A 137 -2.67 -28.09 -1.95
CA GLY A 137 -1.25 -28.26 -1.65
C GLY A 137 -0.49 -28.82 -2.85
N GLU A 138 0.80 -28.52 -2.94
CA GLU A 138 1.69 -29.12 -3.96
C GLU A 138 1.83 -30.64 -3.79
N ASP A 139 1.54 -31.15 -2.60
CA ASP A 139 1.44 -32.58 -2.30
C ASP A 139 0.14 -33.22 -2.81
N GLY A 140 -0.72 -32.45 -3.48
CA GLY A 140 -2.01 -32.87 -4.01
C GLY A 140 -3.11 -32.95 -2.95
N LYS A 141 -2.85 -32.62 -1.68
CA LYS A 141 -3.89 -32.60 -0.66
C LYS A 141 -4.75 -31.36 -0.82
N GLU A 142 -6.06 -31.56 -0.74
CA GLU A 142 -7.03 -30.48 -0.81
C GLU A 142 -7.70 -30.28 0.56
N ILE A 143 -7.87 -29.02 0.94
CA ILE A 143 -8.67 -28.61 2.09
C ILE A 143 -9.78 -27.72 1.54
N GLU A 144 -11.03 -28.10 1.75
CA GLU A 144 -12.19 -27.32 1.29
C GLU A 144 -13.15 -27.06 2.45
N TYR A 145 -13.61 -25.81 2.54
CA TYR A 145 -14.58 -25.36 3.53
C TYR A 145 -15.77 -24.70 2.85
N ASP A 146 -16.96 -25.01 3.34
CA ASP A 146 -18.18 -24.30 2.99
C ASP A 146 -18.17 -22.93 3.65
N VAL A 147 -18.28 -21.87 2.85
CA VAL A 147 -18.31 -20.49 3.35
C VAL A 147 -19.75 -20.03 3.52
N PHE A 148 -20.58 -20.17 2.49
CA PHE A 148 -21.95 -19.68 2.51
C PHE A 148 -22.81 -20.27 1.38
N ASP A 149 -24.03 -20.68 1.72
CA ASP A 149 -25.09 -20.98 0.73
C ASP A 149 -25.84 -19.69 0.38
N ALA A 150 -25.40 -19.01 -0.67
CA ALA A 150 -25.94 -17.73 -1.09
C ALA A 150 -27.35 -17.87 -1.68
N PRO A 151 -28.38 -17.21 -1.14
CA PRO A 151 -29.75 -17.29 -1.66
C PRO A 151 -30.00 -16.41 -2.90
N SER A 152 -29.14 -15.42 -3.16
CA SER A 152 -29.23 -14.44 -4.24
C SER A 152 -27.85 -13.84 -4.56
N ALA A 153 -27.77 -12.82 -5.41
CA ALA A 153 -26.51 -12.15 -5.77
C ALA A 153 -25.86 -11.40 -4.59
N GLY A 154 -24.54 -11.22 -4.64
CA GLY A 154 -23.78 -10.55 -3.58
C GLY A 154 -22.30 -10.40 -3.93
N VAL A 155 -21.48 -10.20 -2.90
CA VAL A 155 -20.01 -10.05 -3.02
C VAL A 155 -19.32 -11.00 -2.05
N ALA A 156 -18.16 -11.52 -2.46
CA ALA A 156 -17.32 -12.38 -1.63
C ALA A 156 -15.88 -11.87 -1.66
N MET A 157 -15.14 -12.11 -0.57
CA MET A 157 -13.74 -11.71 -0.42
C MET A 157 -12.98 -12.84 0.28
N GLY A 158 -11.84 -13.21 -0.29
CA GLY A 158 -10.86 -14.11 0.33
C GLY A 158 -9.56 -13.38 0.62
N MET A 159 -9.02 -13.56 1.83
CA MET A 159 -7.77 -12.94 2.27
C MET A 159 -6.84 -13.96 2.90
N TYR A 160 -5.54 -13.66 2.96
CA TYR A 160 -4.52 -14.55 3.51
C TYR A 160 -3.43 -13.76 4.24
N ASN A 161 -2.70 -14.46 5.10
CA ASN A 161 -1.47 -14.00 5.69
C ASN A 161 -0.49 -15.18 5.84
N LEU A 162 0.76 -14.91 6.19
CA LEU A 162 1.81 -15.92 6.34
C LEU A 162 2.43 -15.83 7.73
N ASP A 163 2.86 -16.97 8.28
CA ASP A 163 3.63 -17.00 9.54
C ASP A 163 5.00 -16.34 9.37
N GLN A 164 5.60 -16.45 8.18
CA GLN A 164 6.84 -15.79 7.80
C GLN A 164 6.67 -15.08 6.46
N ILE A 165 7.15 -13.85 6.40
CA ILE A 165 7.22 -13.02 5.19
C ILE A 165 8.71 -12.94 4.91
N GLU A 166 9.19 -13.59 3.85
CA GLU A 166 10.63 -13.77 3.54
C GLU A 166 11.46 -12.47 3.68
N GLU A 167 12.70 -12.61 4.16
CA GLU A 167 13.74 -11.56 4.26
C GLU A 167 14.40 -11.26 2.90
#